data_AF-S4RFE4-F1
#
_entry.id   AF-S4RFE4-F1
#
_cell.length_a   1.000
_cell.length_b   1.000
_cell.length_c   1.000
_cell.angle_alpha   90.00
_cell.angle_beta   90.00
_cell.angle_gamma   90.00
#
_symmetry.space_group_name_H-M   'P 1'
#
loop_
_entity.id
_entity.type
_entity.pdbx_description
1 polymer ?
#
loop_
_entity_poly.entity_id
_entity_poly.type
_entity_poly.pdbx_seq_one_letter_code
_entity_poly.pdbx_strand_id
1 'polypeptide(L)'
;EKPYSCEQCGKGFKTLNYFNHHKGMHGEQQQQPFKCAVCGRAFMQSSAFTYLAQHMRIHTGDMPYACDVCGEKFNYSLSLKCHRTVHSGVKPHACQQCGKAFARASYLTQHMRMHTGEKPFVCPVCGRGFSQYAGLNYHKKTHS
;
A
#
# COMPACT_ATOMS: atom_id res chain seq x y z
N GLU A 1 24.48 -15.86 -4.86
CA GLU A 1 23.71 -17.13 -4.88
C GLU A 1 22.48 -17.03 -3.98
N LYS A 2 21.51 -17.93 -4.11
CA LYS A 2 20.29 -17.99 -3.26
C LYS A 2 20.40 -19.20 -2.33
N PRO A 3 21.12 -19.08 -1.19
CA PRO A 3 21.45 -20.24 -0.35
C PRO A 3 20.25 -20.81 0.41
N TYR A 4 19.10 -20.12 0.42
CA TYR A 4 17.90 -20.58 1.12
C TYR A 4 16.78 -20.86 0.11
N SER A 5 16.31 -22.09 0.00
CA SER A 5 15.23 -22.49 -0.91
C SER A 5 14.02 -23.02 -0.15
N CYS A 6 12.82 -22.67 -0.61
CA CYS A 6 11.58 -23.21 -0.09
C CYS A 6 11.28 -24.54 -0.76
N GLU A 7 11.22 -25.62 0.02
CA GLU A 7 10.94 -26.96 -0.49
C GLU A 7 9.49 -27.12 -0.95
N GLN A 8 8.56 -26.35 -0.37
CA GLN A 8 7.15 -26.41 -0.77
C GLN A 8 6.84 -25.75 -2.12
N CYS A 9 7.58 -24.71 -2.52
CA CYS A 9 7.28 -23.96 -3.76
C CYS A 9 8.50 -23.64 -4.63
N GLY A 10 9.67 -24.19 -4.29
CA GLY A 10 10.92 -24.02 -5.02
C GLY A 10 11.53 -22.62 -4.98
N LYS A 11 10.93 -21.65 -4.28
CA LYS A 11 11.43 -20.26 -4.27
C LYS A 11 12.77 -20.15 -3.53
N GLY A 12 13.77 -19.63 -4.22
CA GLY A 12 15.09 -19.32 -3.64
C GLY A 12 15.21 -17.87 -3.15
N PHE A 13 15.85 -17.69 -2.00
CA PHE A 13 16.05 -16.44 -1.27
C PHE A 13 17.52 -16.21 -0.97
N LYS A 14 17.92 -14.94 -0.96
CA LYS A 14 19.31 -14.51 -0.74
C LYS A 14 19.67 -14.42 0.75
N THR A 15 18.68 -14.27 1.63
CA THR A 15 18.89 -14.09 3.08
C THR A 15 17.91 -14.92 3.88
N LEU A 16 18.34 -15.40 5.06
CA LEU A 16 17.53 -16.18 5.99
C LEU A 16 16.27 -15.43 6.45
N ASN A 17 16.33 -14.12 6.67
CA ASN A 17 15.18 -13.33 7.13
C ASN A 17 14.02 -13.33 6.11
N TYR A 18 14.30 -13.04 4.83
CA TYR A 18 13.29 -13.13 3.77
C TYR A 18 12.78 -14.56 3.56
N PHE A 19 13.64 -15.57 3.72
CA PHE A 19 13.23 -16.97 3.66
C PHE A 19 12.27 -17.36 4.78
N ASN A 20 12.56 -16.96 6.02
CA ASN A 20 11.68 -17.21 7.18
C ASN A 20 10.35 -16.46 7.05
N HIS A 21 10.36 -15.21 6.58
CA HIS A 21 9.13 -14.48 6.26
C HIS A 21 8.28 -15.23 5.21
N HIS A 22 8.93 -15.76 4.18
CA HIS A 22 8.25 -16.55 3.16
C HIS A 22 7.70 -17.88 3.70
N LYS A 23 8.43 -18.58 4.58
CA LYS A 23 7.94 -19.77 5.28
C LYS A 23 6.68 -19.49 6.11
N GLY A 24 6.57 -18.28 6.68
CA GLY A 24 5.35 -17.82 7.35
C GLY A 24 4.12 -17.73 6.43
N MET A 25 4.31 -17.62 5.11
CA MET A 25 3.20 -17.65 4.14
C MET A 25 2.65 -19.07 3.90
N HIS A 26 3.44 -20.09 4.23
CA HIS A 26 3.06 -21.51 4.15
C HIS A 26 2.56 -22.07 5.49
N GLY A 27 2.55 -21.25 6.55
CA GLY A 27 2.05 -21.65 7.87
C GLY A 27 2.99 -22.52 8.71
N GLU A 28 4.23 -22.76 8.26
CA GLU A 28 5.16 -23.73 8.90
C GLU A 28 6.00 -23.18 10.06
N GLN A 29 5.94 -21.87 10.36
CA GLN A 29 6.54 -21.32 11.57
C GLN A 29 5.47 -20.64 12.41
N GLN A 30 5.24 -21.16 13.62
CA GLN A 30 4.48 -20.50 14.68
C GLN A 30 5.23 -19.26 15.18
N GLN A 31 5.34 -18.22 14.35
CA GLN A 31 5.44 -16.86 14.89
C GLN A 31 4.01 -16.45 15.21
N GLN A 32 3.68 -16.37 16.49
CA GLN A 32 2.35 -15.94 16.90
C GLN A 32 2.09 -14.56 16.30
N PRO A 33 1.08 -14.40 15.41
CA PRO A 33 0.77 -13.10 14.85
C PRO A 33 0.45 -12.12 15.97
N PHE A 34 1.11 -10.97 15.94
CA PHE A 34 0.64 -9.83 16.72
C PHE A 34 -0.66 -9.37 16.08
N LYS A 35 -1.77 -9.62 16.78
CA LYS A 35 -3.11 -9.24 16.32
C LYS A 35 -3.49 -7.89 16.91
N CYS A 36 -4.05 -7.03 16.09
CA CYS A 36 -4.74 -5.85 16.58
C CYS A 36 -5.99 -6.27 17.36
N ALA A 37 -6.09 -5.86 18.62
CA ALA A 37 -7.24 -6.17 19.46
C ALA A 37 -8.54 -5.48 18.99
N VAL A 38 -8.44 -4.42 18.20
CA VAL A 38 -9.61 -3.64 17.72
C VAL A 38 -10.18 -4.19 16.42
N CYS A 39 -9.33 -4.49 15.43
CA CYS A 39 -9.78 -4.93 14.10
C CYS A 39 -9.35 -6.36 13.73
N GLY A 40 -8.67 -7.08 14.63
CA GLY A 40 -8.24 -8.47 14.41
C GLY A 40 -7.09 -8.64 13.41
N ARG A 41 -6.58 -7.55 12.82
CA ARG A 41 -5.53 -7.61 11.79
C ARG A 41 -4.23 -8.18 12.35
N ALA A 42 -3.66 -9.16 11.66
CA ALA A 42 -2.43 -9.84 12.05
C ALA A 42 -1.19 -9.26 11.34
N PHE A 43 -0.09 -9.12 12.09
CA PHE A 43 1.22 -8.69 11.58
C PHE A 43 2.22 -9.85 11.70
N MET A 44 2.78 -10.30 10.57
CA MET A 44 3.62 -11.51 10.44
C MET A 44 5.06 -11.16 10.02
N GLN A 45 5.78 -10.42 10.86
CA GLN A 45 7.15 -9.99 10.58
C GLN A 45 8.01 -9.95 11.85
N SER A 46 9.33 -10.00 11.69
CA SER A 46 10.29 -9.89 12.80
C SER A 46 10.16 -8.59 13.60
N SER A 47 9.54 -7.56 13.04
CA SER A 47 9.19 -6.29 13.71
C SER A 47 7.67 -6.08 13.86
N ALA A 48 6.89 -7.17 13.95
CA ALA A 48 5.43 -7.13 14.04
C ALA A 48 4.92 -6.28 15.22
N PHE A 49 5.62 -6.23 16.35
CA PHE A 49 5.27 -5.36 17.47
C PHE A 49 5.32 -3.88 17.09
N THR A 50 6.39 -3.41 16.43
CA THR A 50 6.52 -2.02 15.98
C THR A 50 5.46 -1.65 14.95
N TYR A 51 5.17 -2.56 14.01
CA TYR A 51 4.10 -2.36 13.04
C TYR A 51 2.72 -2.34 13.68
N LEU A 52 2.46 -3.20 14.66
CA LEU A 52 1.22 -3.19 15.42
C LEU A 52 1.09 -1.87 16.18
N ALA A 53 2.12 -1.42 16.91
CA ALA A 53 2.11 -0.15 17.62
C ALA A 53 1.85 1.05 16.68
N GLN A 54 2.49 1.07 15.51
CA GLN A 54 2.24 2.08 14.50
C GLN A 54 0.81 1.98 13.92
N HIS A 55 0.31 0.77 13.70
CA HIS A 55 -1.06 0.53 13.25
C HIS A 55 -2.09 1.02 14.26
N MET A 56 -1.86 0.84 15.57
CA MET A 56 -2.79 1.28 16.61
C MET A 56 -3.11 2.78 16.52
N ARG A 57 -2.23 3.61 15.93
CA ARG A 57 -2.48 5.03 15.65
C ARG A 57 -3.75 5.29 14.84
N ILE A 58 -4.16 4.35 13.98
CA ILE A 58 -5.42 4.49 13.23
C ILE A 58 -6.65 4.37 14.12
N HIS A 59 -6.54 3.66 15.24
CA HIS A 59 -7.62 3.44 16.19
C HIS A 59 -7.64 4.52 17.28
N THR A 60 -6.47 4.96 17.74
CA THR A 60 -6.36 6.01 18.75
C THR A 60 -6.50 7.42 18.17
N GLY A 61 -6.37 7.57 16.85
CA GLY A 61 -6.30 8.88 16.20
C GLY A 61 -4.98 9.61 16.44
N ASP A 62 -3.96 8.92 16.96
CA ASP A 62 -2.64 9.52 17.18
C ASP A 62 -1.98 9.90 15.84
N MET A 63 -1.63 11.17 15.71
CA MET A 63 -1.04 11.76 14.51
C MET A 63 0.19 12.59 14.90
N PRO A 64 1.32 11.93 15.23
CA PRO A 64 2.49 12.60 15.79
C PRO A 64 3.27 13.45 14.78
N TYR A 65 2.97 13.33 13.49
CA TYR A 65 3.69 14.03 12.43
C TYR A 65 2.87 15.22 11.93
N ALA A 66 3.22 16.44 12.36
CA ALA A 66 2.58 17.66 11.90
C ALA A 66 3.35 18.32 10.75
N CYS A 67 2.62 18.88 9.80
CA CYS A 67 3.19 19.76 8.79
C CYS A 67 3.51 21.12 9.41
N ASP A 68 4.75 21.56 9.24
CA ASP A 68 5.28 22.85 9.66
C ASP A 68 4.72 24.03 8.86
N VAL A 69 4.16 23.77 7.66
CA VAL A 69 3.62 24.81 6.78
C VAL A 69 2.13 25.07 7.05
N CYS A 70 1.31 24.02 7.22
CA CYS A 70 -0.14 24.14 7.34
C CYS A 70 -0.73 23.55 8.64
N GLY A 71 0.09 22.93 9.49
CA GLY A 71 -0.36 22.31 10.74
C GLY A 71 -1.08 20.96 10.58
N GLU A 72 -1.32 20.49 9.34
CA GLU A 72 -2.00 19.22 9.09
C GLU A 72 -1.20 18.04 9.68
N LYS A 73 -1.89 17.13 10.37
CA LYS A 73 -1.27 16.03 11.10
C LYS A 73 -1.46 14.69 10.40
N PHE A 74 -0.44 13.83 10.53
CA PHE A 74 -0.38 12.51 9.93
C PHE A 74 0.06 11.45 10.95
N ASN A 75 -0.43 10.23 10.78
CA ASN A 75 -0.08 9.05 11.60
C ASN A 75 1.23 8.35 11.15
N TYR A 76 1.68 8.61 9.92
CA TYR A 76 2.95 8.11 9.36
C TYR A 76 3.84 9.26 8.87
N SER A 77 5.15 9.17 9.12
CA SER A 77 6.14 10.15 8.65
C SER A 77 6.21 10.21 7.13
N LEU A 78 6.05 9.07 6.45
CA LEU A 78 6.02 9.01 4.99
C LEU A 78 4.82 9.77 4.43
N SER A 79 3.66 9.74 5.10
CA SER A 79 2.48 10.51 4.71
C SER A 79 2.76 12.02 4.77
N LEU A 80 3.39 12.50 5.84
CA LEU A 80 3.83 13.89 5.95
C LEU A 80 4.83 14.26 4.84
N LYS A 81 5.84 13.42 4.59
CA LYS A 81 6.81 13.64 3.51
C LYS A 81 6.14 13.77 2.14
N CYS A 82 5.18 12.89 1.87
CA CYS A 82 4.37 12.90 0.65
C CYS A 82 3.34 14.02 0.59
N HIS A 83 3.01 14.65 1.71
CA HIS A 83 2.14 15.83 1.77
C HIS A 83 2.94 17.10 1.50
N ARG A 84 4.18 17.21 2.01
CA ARG A 84 5.06 18.37 1.79
C ARG A 84 5.30 18.69 0.30
N THR A 85 5.19 17.71 -0.59
CA THR A 85 5.28 17.93 -2.05
C THR A 85 4.14 18.79 -2.61
N VAL A 86 3.02 18.89 -1.90
CA VAL A 86 1.91 19.81 -2.24
C VAL A 86 2.34 21.25 -2.06
N HIS A 87 3.06 21.57 -0.98
CA HIS A 87 3.55 22.91 -0.71
C HIS A 87 4.70 23.33 -1.63
N SER A 88 5.62 22.42 -1.94
CA SER A 88 6.74 22.73 -2.82
C SER A 88 6.36 22.78 -4.30
N GLY A 89 5.19 22.26 -4.67
CA GLY A 89 4.77 22.11 -6.07
C GLY A 89 5.62 21.12 -6.88
N VAL A 90 6.59 20.44 -6.25
CA VAL A 90 7.51 19.53 -6.93
C VAL A 90 6.76 18.28 -7.39
N LYS A 91 6.83 18.01 -8.69
CA LYS A 91 6.19 16.86 -9.35
C LYS A 91 7.24 16.00 -10.05
N PRO A 92 7.95 15.13 -9.32
CA PRO A 92 9.11 14.43 -9.86
C PRO A 92 8.74 13.33 -10.85
N HIS A 93 7.46 12.97 -10.96
CA HIS A 93 7.00 11.86 -11.78
C HIS A 93 6.27 12.39 -13.02
N ALA A 94 6.98 12.52 -14.14
CA ALA A 94 6.42 13.00 -15.40
C ALA A 94 5.97 11.85 -16.31
N CYS A 95 4.80 12.01 -16.94
CA CYS A 95 4.34 11.17 -18.03
C CYS A 95 5.13 11.53 -19.29
N GLN A 96 5.84 10.56 -19.87
CA GLN A 96 6.62 10.77 -21.09
C GLN A 96 5.74 10.91 -22.34
N GLN A 97 4.48 10.46 -22.29
CA GLN A 97 3.57 10.50 -23.45
C GLN A 97 2.85 11.85 -23.59
N CYS A 98 2.55 12.54 -22.48
CA CYS A 98 1.80 13.82 -22.52
C CYS A 98 2.46 14.96 -21.72
N GLY A 99 3.64 14.73 -21.13
CA GLY A 99 4.37 15.72 -20.33
C GLY A 99 3.77 16.02 -18.94
N LYS A 100 2.59 15.47 -18.62
CA LYS A 100 1.92 15.75 -17.35
C LYS A 100 2.70 15.18 -16.16
N ALA A 101 2.99 16.02 -15.17
CA ALA A 101 3.75 15.64 -13.98
C ALA A 101 2.88 15.42 -12.74
N PHE A 102 3.33 14.53 -11.85
CA PHE A 102 2.66 14.10 -10.64
C PHE A 102 3.59 14.14 -9.43
N ALA A 103 3.01 14.45 -8.26
CA ALA A 103 3.73 14.49 -6.98
C ALA A 103 4.05 13.10 -6.41
N ARG A 104 3.36 12.04 -6.89
CA ARG A 104 3.53 10.66 -6.43
C ARG A 104 3.57 9.69 -7.61
N ALA A 105 4.44 8.68 -7.53
CA ALA A 105 4.57 7.65 -8.56
C ALA A 105 3.25 6.89 -8.80
N SER A 106 2.51 6.58 -7.74
CA SER A 106 1.22 5.88 -7.85
C SER A 106 0.19 6.65 -8.67
N TYR A 107 0.19 7.99 -8.62
CA TYR A 107 -0.68 8.82 -9.44
C TYR A 107 -0.24 8.82 -10.91
N LEU A 108 1.07 8.80 -11.19
CA LEU A 108 1.55 8.59 -12.55
C LEU A 108 1.11 7.21 -13.07
N THR A 109 1.30 6.13 -12.32
CA THR A 109 0.85 4.79 -12.73
C THR A 109 -0.65 4.74 -13.00
N GLN A 110 -1.47 5.34 -12.12
CA GLN A 110 -2.91 5.46 -12.34
C GLN A 110 -3.24 6.26 -13.60
N HIS A 111 -2.54 7.37 -13.82
CA HIS A 111 -2.70 8.20 -15.01
C HIS A 111 -2.36 7.43 -16.29
N MET A 112 -1.30 6.61 -16.30
CA MET A 112 -0.91 5.83 -17.48
C MET A 112 -2.03 4.90 -17.99
N ARG A 113 -2.96 4.48 -17.12
CA ARG A 113 -4.14 3.69 -17.52
C ARG A 113 -5.05 4.40 -18.51
N MET A 114 -5.02 5.73 -18.56
CA MET A 114 -5.78 6.49 -19.56
C MET A 114 -5.17 6.38 -20.96
N HIS A 115 -3.85 6.17 -21.05
CA HIS A 115 -3.17 5.96 -22.32
C HIS A 115 -3.27 4.51 -22.79
N THR A 116 -3.16 3.55 -21.87
CA THR A 116 -3.24 2.12 -22.20
C THR A 116 -4.67 1.62 -22.34
N GLY A 117 -5.66 2.36 -21.81
CA GLY A 117 -7.05 1.91 -21.74
C GLY A 117 -7.31 0.82 -20.69
N GLU A 118 -6.33 0.49 -19.84
CA GLU A 118 -6.44 -0.55 -18.82
C GLU A 118 -7.57 -0.24 -17.82
N LYS A 119 -8.46 -1.21 -17.60
CA LYS A 119 -9.61 -1.12 -16.69
C LYS A 119 -9.62 -2.29 -15.70
N PRO A 120 -8.75 -2.29 -14.68
CA PRO A 120 -8.58 -3.44 -13.78
C PRO A 120 -9.80 -3.71 -12.90
N PHE A 121 -10.65 -2.69 -12.70
CA PHE A 121 -11.77 -2.77 -11.77
C PHE A 121 -13.05 -2.98 -12.54
N VAL A 122 -13.58 -4.21 -12.47
CA VAL A 122 -14.79 -4.60 -13.22
C VAL A 122 -15.98 -4.67 -12.27
N CYS A 123 -17.12 -4.15 -12.72
CA CYS A 123 -18.37 -4.29 -11.99
C CYS A 123 -18.87 -5.73 -12.08
N PRO A 124 -19.08 -6.43 -10.95
CA PRO A 124 -19.53 -7.82 -10.98
C PRO A 124 -20.97 -7.98 -11.46
N VAL A 125 -21.77 -6.90 -11.42
CA VAL A 125 -23.19 -6.93 -11.82
C VAL A 125 -23.35 -6.76 -13.33
N CYS A 126 -22.67 -5.79 -13.94
CA CYS A 126 -22.88 -5.44 -15.35
C CYS A 126 -21.63 -5.56 -16.24
N GLY A 127 -20.50 -6.02 -15.70
CA GLY A 127 -19.25 -6.20 -16.45
C GLY A 127 -18.53 -4.91 -16.85
N ARG A 128 -19.05 -3.73 -16.48
CA ARG A 128 -18.43 -2.44 -16.83
C ARG A 128 -17.06 -2.29 -16.14
N GLY A 129 -16.02 -2.04 -16.94
CA GLY A 129 -14.66 -1.81 -16.46
C GLY A 129 -14.35 -0.33 -16.14
N PHE A 130 -13.53 -0.11 -15.11
CA PHE A 130 -13.07 1.19 -14.63
C PHE A 130 -11.55 1.20 -14.45
N SER A 131 -10.91 2.32 -14.77
CA SER A 131 -9.47 2.53 -14.57
C SER A 131 -9.10 2.79 -13.09
N GLN A 132 -10.10 3.16 -12.27
CA GLN A 132 -9.95 3.48 -10.85
C GLN A 132 -11.04 2.81 -10.01
N TYR A 133 -10.66 2.34 -8.82
CA TYR A 133 -11.57 1.68 -7.87
C TYR A 133 -12.68 2.62 -7.38
N ALA A 134 -12.38 3.90 -7.16
CA ALA A 134 -13.38 4.89 -6.75
C ALA A 134 -14.51 5.02 -7.79
N GLY A 135 -14.18 4.98 -9.09
CA GLY A 135 -15.17 5.00 -10.16
C GLY A 135 -16.09 3.77 -10.13
N LEU A 136 -15.51 2.59 -9.88
CA LEU A 136 -16.29 1.37 -9.66
C LEU A 136 -17.22 1.50 -8.44
N ASN A 137 -16.72 2.00 -7.30
CA ASN A 137 -17.53 2.13 -6.09
C ASN A 137 -18.67 3.14 -6.25
N TYR A 138 -18.44 4.26 -6.94
CA TYR A 138 -19.52 5.19 -7.28
C TYR A 138 -20.55 4.51 -8.17
N HIS A 139 -20.12 3.82 -9.22
CA HIS A 139 -21.01 3.09 -10.12
C HIS A 139 -21.80 1.99 -9.41
N LYS A 140 -21.23 1.27 -8.44
CA LYS A 140 -21.95 0.24 -7.69
C LYS A 140 -23.22 0.77 -7.02
N LYS A 141 -23.23 2.05 -6.63
CA LYS A 141 -24.41 2.70 -6.04
C LYS A 141 -25.57 2.88 -7.03
N THR A 142 -25.32 2.79 -8.33
CA THR A 142 -26.38 2.87 -9.35
C THR A 142 -27.10 1.54 -9.57
N HIS A 143 -26.62 0.46 -8.94
CA HIS A 143 -27.25 -0.87 -8.93
C HIS A 143 -27.99 -1.15 -7.61
N SER A 144 -28.08 -0.14 -6.73
CA SER A 144 -28.82 -0.22 -5.47
C SER A 144 -30.30 0.05 -5.69
#